data_AF-A0A6L5K2U5-F1
#
_entry.id   AF-A0A6L5K2U5-F1
#
_cell.length_a   1.000
_cell.length_b   1.000
_cell.length_c   1.000
_cell.angle_alpha   90.00
_cell.angle_beta   90.00
_cell.angle_gamma   90.00
#
_symmetry.space_group_name_H-M   'P 1'
#
loop_
_entity.id
_entity.type
_entity.pdbx_description
1 polymer ?
#
loop_
_entity_poly.entity_id
_entity_poly.type
_entity_poly.pdbx_seq_one_letter_code
_entity_poly.pdbx_strand_id
1 'polypeptide(L)'
;MRKTVFIIVFLLLSGWLWGNGLEFQSPSFKYPYYRIHFQFEVKKEKCVLQELQLNNTTFENFLVFAEGKRVDDLSKPLDPGTYHIILDYAWKSDTKYRISLQYQPENSEEVKTAEKKDTSPKEGGIPAGKEGFYRVFRVEETIGLERTGEIACLTFTASKDALLDESLLVFAGDSPLEHQILGIMESVPPQKAAPNHPITWTFNLAVPLDMSPLEKKIIICLSGESEAPETLGFVIDGEGRGKTVKNQRIALEFHPKSGQVNIIDYLKEGIRLHNKDAGVIHWNPGCFIPGIAWDHSFNWDPPPSFEERIGNLLYINSRRGPLQKIKDVNLEVKYTLSADSPYFISETMMSVKNHLGVIAIRNDEMVLHKDLFDSLIYQDKKNSIIQMPLREKEGYPDGFVHVAPDDVSWVGLVNSQKNYGFFSLRIDYVNSNLRASGTWLNKPGTYFYAPSNGKYVYWVRPLLYTWSDYTTRNLLTFVPEGSVFYEKNAYILLPLTEDFPDKLNTLLQKFKNPIRIY
;
A
#
# COMPACT_ATOMS: atom_id res chain seq x y z
N MET A 1 7.76 -42.20 44.76
CA MET A 1 6.93 -40.98 44.91
C MET A 1 6.61 -40.41 43.54
N ARG A 2 5.36 -40.58 43.10
CA ARG A 2 4.82 -40.00 41.86
C ARG A 2 4.57 -38.51 42.08
N LYS A 3 5.00 -37.64 41.16
CA LYS A 3 4.42 -36.30 40.98
C LYS A 3 4.15 -36.04 39.51
N THR A 4 2.86 -35.95 39.25
CA THR A 4 2.12 -35.66 38.04
C THR A 4 2.55 -34.34 37.42
N VAL A 5 2.85 -34.34 36.13
CA VAL A 5 2.94 -33.13 35.29
C VAL A 5 1.54 -32.85 34.76
N PHE A 6 0.94 -31.74 35.18
CA PHE A 6 -0.31 -31.22 34.64
C PHE A 6 -0.01 -30.52 33.31
N ILE A 7 -0.40 -31.14 32.19
CA ILE A 7 -0.55 -30.46 30.91
C ILE A 7 -1.97 -29.89 30.90
N ILE A 8 -2.10 -28.58 31.10
CA ILE A 8 -3.35 -27.86 30.86
C ILE A 8 -3.40 -27.55 29.37
N VAL A 9 -4.13 -28.38 28.61
CA VAL A 9 -4.59 -28.04 27.27
C VAL A 9 -5.76 -27.07 27.45
N PHE A 10 -5.53 -25.79 27.14
CA PHE A 10 -6.57 -24.77 27.08
C PHE A 10 -7.42 -24.99 25.81
N LEU A 11 -8.32 -25.98 25.86
CA LEU A 11 -9.47 -26.07 24.97
C LEU A 11 -10.50 -25.03 25.46
N LEU A 12 -10.42 -23.80 24.96
CA LEU A 12 -11.53 -22.85 25.01
C LEU A 12 -12.60 -23.27 24.00
N LEU A 13 -13.22 -24.42 24.27
CA LEU A 13 -14.63 -24.62 23.98
C LEU A 13 -15.36 -23.78 25.03
N SER A 14 -15.61 -22.52 24.72
CA SER A 14 -16.62 -21.76 25.43
C SER A 14 -17.95 -22.48 25.19
N GLY A 15 -18.32 -23.35 26.12
CA GLY A 15 -19.67 -23.85 26.27
C GLY A 15 -20.56 -22.65 26.60
N TRP A 16 -20.92 -21.89 25.58
CA TRP A 16 -22.05 -21.00 25.65
C TRP A 16 -23.26 -21.89 25.84
N LEU A 17 -24.02 -21.65 26.89
CA LEU A 17 -25.39 -22.15 26.98
C LEU A 17 -26.17 -21.33 25.94
N TRP A 18 -26.31 -21.86 24.73
CA TRP A 18 -27.08 -21.20 23.67
C TRP A 18 -28.53 -21.10 24.17
N GLY A 19 -28.97 -19.88 24.48
CA GLY A 19 -30.37 -19.62 24.78
C GLY A 19 -31.24 -19.82 23.54
N ASN A 20 -32.54 -19.99 23.74
CA ASN A 20 -33.52 -20.10 22.65
C ASN A 20 -33.74 -18.78 21.86
N GLY A 21 -32.96 -17.72 22.14
CA GLY A 21 -33.09 -16.36 21.58
C GLY A 21 -32.17 -16.09 20.38
N LEU A 22 -32.03 -14.81 20.02
CA LEU A 22 -31.03 -14.37 19.04
C LEU A 22 -29.74 -13.99 19.77
N GLU A 23 -28.61 -14.43 19.25
CA GLU A 23 -27.28 -14.06 19.75
C GLU A 23 -26.60 -13.13 18.74
N PHE A 24 -26.04 -12.03 19.24
CA PHE A 24 -25.43 -10.98 18.43
C PHE A 24 -23.92 -10.96 18.67
N GLN A 25 -23.16 -11.12 17.60
CA GLN A 25 -21.70 -11.12 17.63
C GLN A 25 -21.17 -9.83 17.01
N SER A 26 -20.36 -9.11 17.76
CA SER A 26 -19.60 -7.94 17.28
C SER A 26 -18.23 -8.36 16.75
N PRO A 27 -17.64 -7.58 15.82
CA PRO A 27 -16.29 -7.83 15.37
C PRO A 27 -15.28 -7.72 16.51
N SER A 28 -14.34 -8.66 16.52
CA SER A 28 -13.16 -8.63 17.35
C SER A 28 -11.96 -9.08 16.54
N PHE A 29 -10.75 -8.92 17.07
CA PHE A 29 -9.55 -9.40 16.39
C PHE A 29 -9.58 -10.91 16.12
N LYS A 30 -10.23 -11.70 16.99
CA LYS A 30 -10.39 -13.15 16.81
C LYS A 30 -11.54 -13.50 15.86
N TYR A 31 -12.63 -12.73 15.91
CA TYR A 31 -13.83 -12.94 15.12
C TYR A 31 -14.20 -11.66 14.36
N PRO A 32 -13.61 -11.41 13.17
CA PRO A 32 -13.76 -10.14 12.45
C PRO A 32 -15.08 -10.08 11.66
N TYR A 33 -16.21 -10.37 12.31
CA TYR A 33 -17.51 -10.46 11.65
C TYR A 33 -18.62 -9.95 12.56
N TYR A 34 -19.57 -9.22 11.97
CA TYR A 34 -20.89 -9.02 12.56
C TYR A 34 -21.77 -10.21 12.23
N ARG A 35 -22.40 -10.82 13.24
CA ARG A 35 -23.28 -11.97 13.02
C ARG A 35 -24.49 -11.95 13.94
N ILE A 36 -25.60 -12.48 13.41
CA ILE A 36 -26.76 -12.87 14.21
C ILE A 36 -26.87 -14.40 14.15
N HIS A 37 -26.90 -15.03 15.32
CA HIS A 37 -26.93 -16.47 15.51
C HIS A 37 -28.24 -16.89 16.14
N PHE A 38 -28.80 -18.02 15.71
CA PHE A 38 -29.90 -18.66 16.42
C PHE A 38 -29.93 -20.16 16.15
N GLN A 39 -30.64 -20.88 17.01
CA GLN A 39 -30.85 -22.33 16.86
C GLN A 39 -32.21 -22.61 16.21
N PHE A 40 -32.20 -23.58 15.30
CA PHE A 40 -33.39 -24.17 14.69
C PHE A 40 -33.41 -25.67 14.95
N GLU A 41 -34.49 -26.16 15.55
CA GLU A 41 -34.67 -27.57 15.88
C GLU A 41 -35.58 -28.24 14.84
N VAL A 42 -35.03 -29.19 14.10
CA VAL A 42 -35.80 -30.11 13.26
C VAL A 42 -36.26 -31.25 14.16
N LYS A 43 -37.57 -31.38 14.31
CA LYS A 43 -38.19 -32.41 15.15
C LYS A 43 -38.22 -33.76 14.42
N LYS A 44 -39.19 -34.63 14.74
CA LYS A 44 -39.25 -36.01 14.24
C LYS A 44 -39.31 -36.15 12.71
N GLU A 45 -39.78 -35.14 12.00
CA GLU A 45 -39.93 -35.16 10.55
C GLU A 45 -38.87 -34.26 9.91
N LYS A 46 -38.26 -34.75 8.82
CA LYS A 46 -37.29 -33.97 8.04
C LYS A 46 -37.96 -32.75 7.43
N CYS A 47 -37.19 -31.70 7.17
CA CYS A 47 -37.72 -30.53 6.47
C CYS A 47 -36.72 -29.86 5.55
N VAL A 48 -37.20 -29.24 4.48
CA VAL A 48 -36.41 -28.39 3.58
C VAL A 48 -36.56 -26.93 4.01
N LEU A 49 -35.46 -26.18 4.09
CA LEU A 49 -35.53 -24.74 4.33
C LEU A 49 -35.92 -24.03 3.04
N GLN A 50 -36.89 -23.13 3.11
CA GLN A 50 -37.45 -22.45 1.94
C GLN A 50 -36.96 -21.01 1.85
N GLU A 51 -37.17 -20.23 2.92
CA GLU A 51 -36.87 -18.80 2.92
C GLU A 51 -36.46 -18.37 4.33
N LEU A 52 -35.50 -17.45 4.42
CA LEU A 52 -35.20 -16.74 5.65
C LEU A 52 -35.49 -15.26 5.45
N GLN A 53 -36.23 -14.65 6.37
CA GLN A 53 -36.47 -13.21 6.38
C GLN A 53 -35.89 -12.59 7.65
N LEU A 54 -35.22 -11.44 7.49
CA LEU A 54 -34.81 -10.56 8.56
C LEU A 54 -35.64 -9.28 8.48
N ASN A 55 -36.38 -8.95 9.55
CA ASN A 55 -37.26 -7.78 9.61
C ASN A 55 -38.27 -7.68 8.45
N ASN A 56 -38.79 -8.85 8.02
CA ASN A 56 -39.71 -9.03 6.89
C ASN A 56 -39.09 -8.77 5.50
N THR A 57 -37.77 -8.72 5.40
CA THR A 57 -37.05 -8.70 4.12
C THR A 57 -36.34 -10.03 3.92
N THR A 58 -36.48 -10.63 2.72
CA THR A 58 -35.79 -11.87 2.36
C THR A 58 -34.28 -11.71 2.50
N PHE A 59 -33.62 -12.69 3.11
CA PHE A 59 -32.20 -12.70 3.39
C PHE A 59 -31.58 -13.98 2.81
N GLU A 60 -30.82 -13.82 1.73
CA GLU A 60 -30.36 -14.95 0.91
C GLU A 60 -29.04 -15.56 1.41
N ASN A 61 -28.22 -14.78 2.13
CA ASN A 61 -26.84 -15.16 2.46
C ASN A 61 -26.68 -15.59 3.93
N PHE A 62 -27.22 -16.74 4.30
CA PHE A 62 -27.03 -17.33 5.63
C PHE A 62 -26.33 -18.69 5.57
N LEU A 63 -25.72 -19.07 6.70
CA LEU A 63 -25.02 -20.34 6.86
C LEU A 63 -25.78 -21.22 7.84
N VAL A 64 -25.85 -22.52 7.56
CA VAL A 64 -26.46 -23.52 8.44
C VAL A 64 -25.40 -24.54 8.83
N PHE A 65 -25.34 -24.87 10.12
CA PHE A 65 -24.40 -25.85 10.66
C PHE A 65 -25.14 -26.91 11.47
N ALA A 66 -24.75 -28.18 11.29
CA ALA A 66 -25.15 -29.31 12.10
C ALA A 66 -23.91 -29.90 12.76
N GLU A 67 -23.91 -30.05 14.09
CA GLU A 67 -22.77 -30.60 14.86
C GLU A 67 -21.42 -29.93 14.51
N GLY A 68 -21.44 -28.62 14.24
CA GLY A 68 -20.26 -27.83 13.87
C GLY A 68 -19.80 -27.96 12.41
N LYS A 69 -20.49 -28.75 11.57
CA LYS A 69 -20.21 -28.87 10.13
C LYS A 69 -21.21 -28.08 9.31
N ARG A 70 -20.73 -27.40 8.26
CA ARG A 70 -21.58 -26.64 7.34
C ARG A 70 -22.49 -27.62 6.58
N VAL A 71 -23.76 -27.23 6.43
CA VAL A 71 -24.71 -27.87 5.51
C VAL A 71 -24.57 -27.15 4.17
N ASP A 72 -24.06 -27.85 3.15
CA ASP A 72 -23.73 -27.24 1.86
C ASP A 72 -24.93 -27.13 0.91
N ASP A 73 -25.89 -28.06 1.02
CA ASP A 73 -27.03 -28.17 0.10
C ASP A 73 -28.34 -28.05 0.88
N LEU A 74 -28.84 -26.82 0.97
CA LEU A 74 -30.09 -26.50 1.67
C LEU A 74 -31.34 -26.91 0.89
N SER A 75 -31.20 -27.39 -0.36
CA SER A 75 -32.33 -27.93 -1.13
C SER A 75 -32.73 -29.33 -0.67
N LYS A 76 -31.90 -30.00 0.12
CA LYS A 76 -32.16 -31.34 0.67
C LYS A 76 -32.86 -31.25 2.04
N PRO A 77 -33.74 -32.22 2.36
CA PRO A 77 -34.35 -32.31 3.67
C PRO A 77 -33.29 -32.46 4.77
N LEU A 78 -33.37 -31.58 5.77
CA LEU A 78 -32.60 -31.65 7.01
C LEU A 78 -33.12 -32.79 7.89
N ASP A 79 -32.23 -33.59 8.45
CA ASP A 79 -32.55 -34.64 9.41
C ASP A 79 -32.99 -34.08 10.77
N PRO A 80 -33.69 -34.87 11.61
CA PRO A 80 -33.99 -34.48 12.99
C PRO A 80 -32.72 -34.11 13.77
N GLY A 81 -32.70 -32.93 14.39
CA GLY A 81 -31.51 -32.42 15.08
C GLY A 81 -31.55 -30.91 15.34
N THR A 82 -30.50 -30.41 15.99
CA THR A 82 -30.31 -28.98 16.22
C THR A 82 -29.35 -28.40 15.18
N TYR A 83 -29.79 -27.33 14.53
CA TYR A 83 -29.04 -26.60 13.53
C TYR A 83 -28.73 -25.19 14.05
N HIS A 84 -27.51 -24.73 13.81
CA HIS A 84 -27.09 -23.37 14.08
C HIS A 84 -27.15 -22.56 12.79
N ILE A 85 -27.96 -21.51 12.79
CA ILE A 85 -28.13 -20.62 11.64
C ILE A 85 -27.40 -19.32 11.95
N ILE A 86 -26.58 -18.87 10.99
CA ILE A 86 -25.73 -17.69 11.11
C ILE A 86 -26.04 -16.75 9.96
N LEU A 87 -26.45 -15.53 10.28
CA LEU A 87 -26.61 -14.44 9.33
C LEU A 87 -25.36 -13.56 9.37
N ASP A 88 -24.75 -13.31 8.22
CA ASP A 88 -23.66 -12.36 8.07
C ASP A 88 -24.23 -10.96 7.86
N TYR A 89 -24.44 -10.23 8.97
CA TYR A 89 -25.26 -9.02 8.96
C TYR A 89 -24.75 -8.00 9.98
N ALA A 90 -24.41 -6.80 9.49
CA ALA A 90 -24.04 -5.68 10.33
C ALA A 90 -25.27 -5.11 11.06
N TRP A 91 -25.43 -5.42 12.34
CA TRP A 91 -26.57 -5.07 13.18
C TRP A 91 -26.31 -3.80 14.00
N LYS A 92 -27.35 -3.03 14.31
CA LYS A 92 -27.35 -1.87 15.21
C LYS A 92 -27.59 -2.26 16.67
N SER A 93 -26.99 -1.51 17.58
CA SER A 93 -27.22 -1.65 19.02
C SER A 93 -28.66 -1.30 19.42
N ASP A 94 -29.15 -1.90 20.52
CA ASP A 94 -30.46 -1.65 21.13
C ASP A 94 -31.65 -1.69 20.14
N THR A 95 -31.56 -2.56 19.14
CA THR A 95 -32.52 -2.66 18.03
C THR A 95 -33.23 -4.01 18.08
N LYS A 96 -34.55 -3.99 17.86
CA LYS A 96 -35.36 -5.22 17.81
C LYS A 96 -35.22 -5.89 16.45
N TYR A 97 -34.86 -7.17 16.46
CA TYR A 97 -34.79 -8.01 15.26
C TYR A 97 -35.86 -9.08 15.29
N ARG A 98 -36.40 -9.38 14.10
CA ARG A 98 -37.30 -10.50 13.85
C ARG A 98 -36.70 -11.35 12.74
N ILE A 99 -36.42 -12.62 13.04
CA ILE A 99 -36.07 -13.63 12.05
C ILE A 99 -37.26 -14.56 11.86
N SER A 100 -37.69 -14.71 10.60
CA SER A 100 -38.70 -15.68 10.19
C SER A 100 -38.07 -16.69 9.26
N LEU A 101 -38.02 -17.96 9.67
CA LEU A 101 -37.52 -19.06 8.87
C LEU A 101 -38.69 -19.91 8.37
N GLN A 102 -38.90 -19.90 7.06
CA GLN A 102 -39.87 -20.76 6.40
C GLN A 102 -39.24 -22.12 6.08
N TYR A 103 -39.95 -23.20 6.40
CA TYR A 103 -39.51 -24.56 6.15
C TYR A 103 -40.70 -25.45 5.80
N GLN A 104 -40.46 -26.47 4.98
CA GLN A 104 -41.47 -27.43 4.55
C GLN A 104 -41.13 -28.83 5.06
N PRO A 105 -41.98 -29.45 5.90
CA PRO A 105 -41.82 -30.85 6.28
C PRO A 105 -41.92 -31.79 5.07
N GLU A 106 -41.14 -32.86 5.05
CA GLU A 106 -40.99 -33.75 3.89
C GLU A 106 -42.31 -34.38 3.41
N ASN A 107 -43.26 -34.67 4.31
CA ASN A 107 -44.56 -35.26 3.96
C ASN A 107 -45.72 -34.25 4.09
N SER A 108 -45.45 -32.95 3.98
CA SER A 108 -46.47 -31.90 4.08
C SER A 108 -46.35 -30.90 2.93
N GLU A 109 -47.49 -30.52 2.36
CA GLU A 109 -47.58 -29.41 1.39
C GLU A 109 -47.62 -28.04 2.09
N GLU A 110 -47.74 -28.00 3.43
CA GLU A 110 -47.85 -26.76 4.19
C GLU A 110 -46.45 -26.23 4.57
N VAL A 111 -46.16 -25.01 4.13
CA VAL A 111 -44.97 -24.27 4.57
C VAL A 111 -45.20 -23.73 5.98
N LYS A 112 -44.33 -24.11 6.91
CA LYS A 112 -44.35 -23.65 8.30
C LYS A 112 -43.35 -22.52 8.49
N THR A 113 -43.61 -21.65 9.46
CA THR A 113 -42.71 -20.56 9.83
C THR A 113 -42.26 -20.72 11.28
N ALA A 114 -40.95 -20.77 11.50
CA ALA A 114 -40.34 -20.61 12.81
C ALA A 114 -39.91 -19.15 12.98
N GLU A 115 -40.33 -18.52 14.06
CA GLU A 115 -40.03 -17.11 14.33
C GLU A 115 -39.18 -16.95 15.59
N LYS A 116 -38.19 -16.06 15.51
CA LYS A 116 -37.36 -15.62 16.63
C LYS A 116 -37.34 -14.10 16.67
N LYS A 117 -37.49 -13.55 17.88
CA LYS A 117 -37.48 -12.11 18.14
C LYS A 117 -36.60 -11.85 19.34
N ASP A 118 -35.70 -10.88 19.21
CA ASP A 118 -34.87 -10.42 20.31
C ASP A 118 -34.41 -8.97 20.09
N THR A 119 -33.85 -8.34 21.13
CA THR A 119 -33.23 -7.02 21.04
C THR A 119 -31.72 -7.18 21.07
N SER A 120 -31.01 -6.54 20.16
CA SER A 120 -29.55 -6.55 20.16
C SER A 120 -28.99 -5.89 21.44
N PRO A 121 -27.75 -6.23 21.82
CA PRO A 121 -27.07 -5.58 22.93
C PRO A 121 -27.00 -4.05 22.76
N LYS A 122 -26.84 -3.33 23.86
CA LYS A 122 -26.69 -1.87 23.87
C LYS A 122 -25.37 -1.37 23.26
N GLU A 123 -24.39 -2.25 23.13
CA GLU A 123 -23.05 -1.95 22.64
C GLU A 123 -22.61 -3.01 21.62
N GLY A 124 -21.64 -2.64 20.78
CA GLY A 124 -21.01 -3.55 19.81
C GLY A 124 -21.75 -3.71 18.48
N GLY A 125 -22.87 -3.01 18.26
CA GLY A 125 -23.46 -2.86 16.93
C GLY A 125 -22.67 -1.87 16.06
N ILE A 126 -23.10 -1.68 14.82
CA ILE A 126 -22.44 -0.73 13.92
C ILE A 126 -22.44 0.70 14.48
N PRO A 127 -21.32 1.44 14.35
CA PRO A 127 -21.20 2.78 14.91
C PRO A 127 -22.04 3.82 14.16
N ALA A 128 -22.27 3.62 12.86
CA ALA A 128 -23.13 4.46 12.02
C ALA A 128 -23.52 3.72 10.74
N GLY A 129 -24.21 4.40 9.83
CA GLY A 129 -24.52 3.90 8.49
C GLY A 129 -25.74 2.99 8.43
N LYS A 130 -25.83 2.25 7.32
CA LYS A 130 -26.90 1.30 7.01
C LYS A 130 -26.49 -0.09 7.47
N GLU A 131 -27.49 -0.85 7.91
CA GLU A 131 -27.30 -2.23 8.32
C GLU A 131 -27.07 -3.15 7.13
N GLY A 132 -26.52 -4.34 7.39
CA GLY A 132 -26.30 -5.37 6.37
C GLY A 132 -24.90 -5.38 5.79
N PHE A 133 -24.54 -4.41 4.95
CA PHE A 133 -23.23 -4.40 4.31
C PHE A 133 -22.11 -4.00 5.28
N TYR A 134 -21.04 -4.80 5.32
CA TYR A 134 -19.81 -4.44 6.01
C TYR A 134 -18.57 -5.16 5.45
N ARG A 135 -17.40 -4.61 5.72
CA ARG A 135 -16.11 -5.32 5.67
C ARG A 135 -15.33 -4.99 6.93
N VAL A 136 -14.72 -6.00 7.55
CA VAL A 136 -13.85 -5.81 8.71
C VAL A 136 -12.44 -6.25 8.36
N PHE A 137 -11.47 -5.43 8.75
CA PHE A 137 -10.04 -5.71 8.62
C PHE A 137 -9.39 -5.71 9.99
N ARG A 138 -8.47 -6.65 10.19
CA ARG A 138 -7.58 -6.64 11.34
C ARG A 138 -6.35 -5.83 11.01
N VAL A 139 -5.92 -5.03 11.96
CA VAL A 139 -4.79 -4.14 11.85
C VAL A 139 -3.79 -4.46 12.95
N GLU A 140 -2.52 -4.59 12.60
CA GLU A 140 -1.46 -4.94 13.55
C GLU A 140 -0.18 -4.13 13.28
N GLU A 141 0.35 -3.51 14.32
CA GLU A 141 1.73 -3.01 14.37
C GLU A 141 2.64 -4.19 14.75
N THR A 142 3.68 -4.48 13.97
CA THR A 142 4.37 -5.78 14.05
C THR A 142 5.80 -5.71 14.56
N ILE A 143 6.38 -4.51 14.70
CA ILE A 143 7.81 -4.36 15.00
C ILE A 143 8.10 -3.55 16.27
N GLY A 144 7.07 -3.18 17.03
CA GLY A 144 7.21 -2.49 18.31
C GLY A 144 7.54 -1.00 18.17
N LEU A 145 7.13 -0.36 17.07
CA LEU A 145 7.35 1.06 16.85
C LEU A 145 6.04 1.83 16.88
N GLU A 146 6.02 2.96 17.59
CA GLU A 146 4.91 3.92 17.57
C GLU A 146 4.66 4.43 16.14
N ARG A 147 3.42 4.37 15.68
CA ARG A 147 2.97 4.88 14.38
C ARG A 147 2.03 6.06 14.61
N THR A 148 2.29 7.17 13.94
CA THR A 148 1.49 8.38 14.05
C THR A 148 1.16 8.86 12.66
N GLY A 149 -0.13 8.92 12.32
CA GLY A 149 -0.63 9.30 11.00
C GLY A 149 -0.06 8.44 9.87
N GLU A 150 0.32 7.18 10.13
CA GLU A 150 0.88 6.33 9.09
C GLU A 150 -0.23 5.98 8.09
N ILE A 151 -0.04 6.39 6.83
CA ILE A 151 -1.00 6.07 5.78
C ILE A 151 -0.87 4.59 5.41
N ALA A 152 -1.89 3.81 5.74
CA ALA A 152 -2.01 2.43 5.32
C ALA A 152 -3.00 2.32 4.15
N CYS A 153 -2.71 1.41 3.22
CA CYS A 153 -3.60 1.12 2.10
C CYS A 153 -4.32 -0.20 2.32
N LEU A 154 -5.62 -0.23 2.04
CA LEU A 154 -6.44 -1.46 2.10
C LEU A 154 -7.26 -1.63 0.83
N THR A 155 -7.47 -2.89 0.46
CA THR A 155 -8.23 -3.27 -0.74
C THR A 155 -9.38 -4.16 -0.31
N PHE A 156 -10.58 -3.87 -0.81
CA PHE A 156 -11.75 -4.71 -0.54
C PHE A 156 -12.70 -4.77 -1.72
N THR A 157 -13.50 -5.82 -1.77
CA THR A 157 -14.50 -6.04 -2.81
C THR A 157 -15.90 -6.05 -2.22
N ALA A 158 -16.83 -5.38 -2.89
CA ALA A 158 -18.24 -5.34 -2.57
C ALA A 158 -19.07 -5.61 -3.84
N SER A 159 -20.29 -6.14 -3.70
CA SER A 159 -21.24 -6.10 -4.81
C SER A 159 -21.54 -4.64 -5.15
N LYS A 160 -21.71 -4.36 -6.44
CA LYS A 160 -22.06 -3.02 -6.91
C LYS A 160 -23.33 -2.53 -6.23
N ASP A 161 -24.34 -3.38 -6.16
CA ASP A 161 -25.65 -3.04 -5.56
C ASP A 161 -25.58 -2.70 -4.07
N ALA A 162 -24.61 -3.24 -3.32
CA ALA A 162 -24.47 -2.94 -1.88
C ALA A 162 -23.94 -1.54 -1.60
N LEU A 163 -23.32 -0.90 -2.59
CA LEU A 163 -22.74 0.44 -2.49
C LEU A 163 -23.25 1.38 -3.59
N LEU A 164 -24.21 0.93 -4.39
CA LEU A 164 -24.84 1.75 -5.42
C LEU A 164 -25.65 2.83 -4.72
N ASP A 165 -25.38 4.09 -5.05
CA ASP A 165 -25.99 5.27 -4.43
C ASP A 165 -25.67 5.48 -2.93
N GLU A 166 -24.71 4.73 -2.39
CA GLU A 166 -24.23 4.87 -1.01
C GLU A 166 -22.82 5.48 -0.97
N SER A 167 -22.49 6.12 0.14
CA SER A 167 -21.12 6.49 0.48
C SER A 167 -20.45 5.38 1.31
N LEU A 168 -19.12 5.30 1.18
CA LEU A 168 -18.31 4.44 2.02
C LEU A 168 -18.00 5.16 3.33
N LEU A 169 -18.30 4.52 4.45
CA LEU A 169 -17.89 4.97 5.77
C LEU A 169 -16.79 4.04 6.29
N VAL A 170 -15.76 4.59 6.93
CA VAL A 170 -14.65 3.82 7.49
C VAL A 170 -14.48 4.19 8.95
N PHE A 171 -14.29 3.19 9.81
CA PHE A 171 -14.14 3.35 11.25
C PHE A 171 -12.95 2.56 11.78
N ALA A 172 -12.31 3.07 12.83
CA ALA A 172 -11.41 2.31 13.70
C ALA A 172 -12.12 2.05 15.04
N GLY A 173 -12.63 0.84 15.24
CA GLY A 173 -13.63 0.58 16.29
C GLY A 173 -14.88 1.42 16.06
N ASP A 174 -15.27 2.24 17.04
CA ASP A 174 -16.43 3.15 16.95
C ASP A 174 -16.08 4.56 16.46
N SER A 175 -14.80 4.85 16.26
CA SER A 175 -14.35 6.19 15.84
C SER A 175 -14.31 6.30 14.32
N PRO A 176 -14.93 7.33 13.71
CA PRO A 176 -14.84 7.53 12.27
C PRO A 176 -13.39 7.78 11.87
N LEU A 177 -13.00 7.17 10.76
CA LEU A 177 -11.66 7.26 10.20
C LEU A 177 -11.73 8.02 8.88
N GLU A 178 -10.92 9.06 8.77
CA GLU A 178 -10.70 9.72 7.50
C GLU A 178 -10.16 8.70 6.47
N HIS A 179 -10.60 8.81 5.23
CA HIS A 179 -10.13 7.94 4.18
C HIS A 179 -10.09 8.65 2.84
N GLN A 180 -9.32 8.09 1.92
CA GLN A 180 -9.25 8.53 0.54
C GLN A 180 -9.41 7.32 -0.38
N ILE A 181 -10.36 7.39 -1.31
CA ILE A 181 -10.49 6.38 -2.37
C ILE A 181 -9.39 6.60 -3.40
N LEU A 182 -8.44 5.67 -3.45
CA LEU A 182 -7.35 5.64 -4.43
C LEU A 182 -7.75 4.99 -5.75
N GLY A 183 -8.85 4.26 -5.80
CA GLY A 183 -9.35 3.66 -7.03
C GLY A 183 -10.55 2.76 -6.80
N ILE A 184 -11.41 2.67 -7.81
CA ILE A 184 -12.53 1.73 -7.88
C ILE A 184 -12.43 1.04 -9.23
N MET A 185 -12.36 -0.29 -9.22
CA MET A 185 -12.29 -1.13 -10.41
C MET A 185 -13.51 -2.04 -10.45
N GLU A 186 -14.25 -2.01 -11.55
CA GLU A 186 -15.40 -2.88 -11.75
C GLU A 186 -14.97 -4.25 -12.29
N SER A 187 -15.51 -5.30 -11.71
CA SER A 187 -15.34 -6.69 -12.16
C SER A 187 -16.68 -7.25 -12.59
N VAL A 188 -16.78 -7.53 -13.89
CA VAL A 188 -17.97 -8.11 -14.52
C VAL A 188 -17.76 -9.63 -14.66
N PRO A 189 -18.66 -10.46 -14.11
CA PRO A 189 -18.56 -11.91 -14.24
C PRO A 189 -18.77 -12.35 -15.70
N PRO A 190 -18.15 -13.47 -16.14
CA PRO A 190 -18.50 -14.08 -17.42
C PRO A 190 -19.99 -14.39 -17.50
N GLN A 191 -20.59 -14.28 -18.69
CA GLN A 191 -22.05 -14.43 -18.89
C GLN A 191 -22.64 -15.70 -18.28
N LYS A 192 -21.92 -16.82 -18.34
CA LYS A 192 -22.36 -18.11 -17.75
C LYS A 192 -22.41 -18.11 -16.22
N ALA A 193 -21.65 -17.23 -15.56
CA ALA A 193 -21.57 -17.13 -14.10
C ALA A 193 -22.45 -16.00 -13.54
N ALA A 194 -22.89 -15.05 -14.38
CA ALA A 194 -23.68 -13.88 -13.97
C ALA A 194 -24.93 -14.18 -13.11
N PRO A 195 -25.66 -15.31 -13.28
CA PRO A 195 -26.81 -15.61 -12.42
C PRO A 195 -26.45 -15.80 -10.94
N ASN A 196 -25.23 -16.25 -10.64
CA ASN A 196 -24.79 -16.60 -9.28
C ASN A 196 -23.63 -15.74 -8.77
N HIS A 197 -23.15 -14.81 -9.59
CA HIS A 197 -22.03 -13.94 -9.27
C HIS A 197 -22.42 -12.52 -9.64
N PRO A 198 -22.55 -11.59 -8.68
CA PRO A 198 -22.91 -10.21 -8.99
C PRO A 198 -21.74 -9.47 -9.64
N ILE A 199 -22.05 -8.33 -10.29
CA ILE A 199 -21.03 -7.34 -10.62
C ILE A 199 -20.47 -6.78 -9.31
N THR A 200 -19.15 -6.65 -9.23
CA THR A 200 -18.48 -6.18 -8.01
C THR A 200 -17.61 -4.98 -8.29
N TRP A 201 -17.44 -4.14 -7.27
CA TRP A 201 -16.45 -3.10 -7.22
C TRP A 201 -15.33 -3.49 -6.26
N THR A 202 -14.09 -3.35 -6.73
CA THR A 202 -12.90 -3.45 -5.89
C THR A 202 -12.36 -2.07 -5.62
N PHE A 203 -12.37 -1.70 -4.34
CA PHE A 203 -11.90 -0.43 -3.82
C PHE A 203 -10.44 -0.56 -3.38
N ASN A 204 -9.66 0.48 -3.62
CA ASN A 204 -8.36 0.70 -3.00
C ASN A 204 -8.47 2.00 -2.20
N LEU A 205 -8.23 1.94 -0.89
CA LEU A 205 -8.32 3.08 0.01
C LEU A 205 -6.96 3.38 0.65
N ALA A 206 -6.75 4.64 1.00
CA ALA A 206 -5.77 5.09 1.98
C ALA A 206 -6.48 5.54 3.26
N VAL A 207 -5.92 5.16 4.42
CA VAL A 207 -6.41 5.56 5.75
C VAL A 207 -5.22 5.94 6.63
N PRO A 208 -5.29 7.04 7.41
CA PRO A 208 -4.28 7.37 8.40
C PRO A 208 -4.49 6.53 9.66
N LEU A 209 -3.42 5.95 10.19
CA LEU A 209 -3.49 5.14 11.41
C LEU A 209 -2.46 5.60 12.43
N ASP A 210 -2.96 5.84 13.64
CA ASP A 210 -2.16 5.92 14.86
C ASP A 210 -2.16 4.53 15.51
N MET A 211 -0.98 4.01 15.84
CA MET A 211 -0.82 2.70 16.47
C MET A 211 0.30 2.75 17.51
N SER A 212 -0.01 2.36 18.74
CA SER A 212 1.03 2.08 19.73
C SER A 212 1.84 0.83 19.37
N PRO A 213 3.07 0.66 19.90
CA PRO A 213 3.89 -0.54 19.69
C PRO A 213 3.10 -1.83 19.91
N LEU A 214 3.13 -2.73 18.92
CA LEU A 214 2.45 -4.04 18.94
C LEU A 214 0.91 -3.98 19.10
N GLU A 215 0.30 -2.82 18.88
CA GLU A 215 -1.14 -2.64 19.02
C GLU A 215 -1.91 -3.41 17.94
N LYS A 216 -3.14 -3.81 18.30
CA LYS A 216 -4.12 -4.45 17.43
C LYS A 216 -5.39 -3.64 17.38
N LYS A 217 -5.88 -3.36 16.17
CA LYS A 217 -7.16 -2.68 15.94
C LYS A 217 -8.02 -3.43 14.92
N ILE A 218 -9.28 -3.04 14.86
CA ILE A 218 -10.19 -3.42 13.78
C ILE A 218 -10.57 -2.17 12.99
N ILE A 219 -10.53 -2.27 11.67
CA ILE A 219 -11.12 -1.29 10.76
C ILE A 219 -12.42 -1.87 10.25
N ILE A 220 -13.46 -1.04 10.19
CA ILE A 220 -14.79 -1.42 9.69
C ILE A 220 -15.14 -0.49 8.54
N CYS A 221 -15.42 -1.05 7.37
CA CYS A 221 -16.00 -0.34 6.24
C CYS A 221 -17.50 -0.65 6.18
N LEU A 222 -18.33 0.39 6.09
CA LEU A 222 -19.79 0.32 6.07
C LEU A 222 -20.34 1.13 4.89
N SER A 223 -21.60 0.89 4.55
CA SER A 223 -22.34 1.75 3.62
C SER A 223 -23.19 2.75 4.41
N GLY A 224 -23.41 3.92 3.83
CA GLY A 224 -24.33 4.90 4.40
C GLY A 224 -24.22 6.25 3.71
N GLU A 225 -24.85 7.25 4.30
CA GLU A 225 -24.74 8.62 3.83
C GLU A 225 -23.49 9.26 4.46
N SER A 226 -22.65 9.88 3.64
CA SER A 226 -21.51 10.69 4.08
C SER A 226 -21.53 12.00 3.33
N GLU A 227 -21.17 13.08 4.01
CA GLU A 227 -20.70 14.28 3.34
C GLU A 227 -19.28 14.01 2.83
N ALA A 228 -18.98 14.44 1.59
CA ALA A 228 -17.64 14.36 1.06
C ALA A 228 -16.73 15.33 1.83
N PRO A 229 -15.52 14.94 2.27
CA PRO A 229 -14.61 15.87 2.91
C PRO A 229 -14.29 17.03 1.96
N GLU A 230 -14.56 18.27 2.39
CA GLU A 230 -14.48 19.47 1.54
C GLU A 230 -13.05 19.98 1.32
N THR A 231 -12.03 19.44 2.00
CA THR A 231 -10.68 20.03 1.99
C THR A 231 -9.61 19.10 1.43
N LEU A 232 -8.84 19.60 0.46
CA LEU A 232 -7.61 18.96 0.00
C LEU A 232 -6.52 19.17 1.06
N GLY A 233 -5.70 18.14 1.31
CA GLY A 233 -4.53 18.24 2.19
C GLY A 233 -3.34 18.95 1.54
N PHE A 234 -3.55 19.52 0.35
CA PHE A 234 -2.49 20.09 -0.49
C PHE A 234 -2.92 21.43 -1.06
N VAL A 235 -1.95 22.35 -1.13
CA VAL A 235 -2.04 23.56 -1.95
C VAL A 235 -1.40 23.24 -3.31
N ILE A 236 -2.16 23.43 -4.38
CA ILE A 236 -1.72 23.17 -5.76
C ILE A 236 -1.59 24.50 -6.50
N ASP A 237 -0.44 24.72 -7.13
CA ASP A 237 -0.20 25.89 -7.99
C ASP A 237 0.24 25.44 -9.39
N GLY A 238 -0.30 26.09 -10.43
CA GLY A 238 -0.11 25.71 -11.83
C GLY A 238 -1.00 24.53 -12.29
N GLU A 239 -0.77 24.09 -13.52
CA GLU A 239 -1.61 23.08 -14.21
C GLU A 239 -0.80 21.96 -14.85
N GLY A 240 -1.47 20.83 -15.11
CA GLY A 240 -0.88 19.68 -15.79
C GLY A 240 0.33 19.08 -15.06
N ARG A 241 1.35 18.69 -15.82
CA ARG A 241 2.58 18.06 -15.30
C ARG A 241 3.55 19.03 -14.65
N GLY A 242 3.41 20.33 -14.91
CA GLY A 242 4.38 21.36 -14.52
C GLY A 242 4.07 22.06 -13.20
N LYS A 243 3.16 21.48 -12.42
CA LYS A 243 2.62 22.13 -11.24
C LYS A 243 3.49 21.96 -10.01
N THR A 244 3.20 22.76 -9.01
CA THR A 244 3.74 22.64 -7.66
C THR A 244 2.68 22.05 -6.74
N VAL A 245 3.07 21.03 -5.98
CA VAL A 245 2.22 20.40 -4.96
C VAL A 245 2.86 20.63 -3.61
N LYS A 246 2.14 21.35 -2.74
CA LYS A 246 2.61 21.74 -1.42
C LYS A 246 1.76 21.08 -0.35
N ASN A 247 2.41 20.37 0.57
CA ASN A 247 1.81 19.87 1.80
C ASN A 247 2.24 20.74 2.99
N GLN A 248 2.02 20.31 4.24
CA GLN A 248 2.41 21.10 5.43
C GLN A 248 3.93 21.24 5.63
N ARG A 249 4.74 20.36 5.02
CA ARG A 249 6.18 20.19 5.30
C ARG A 249 7.09 20.49 4.11
N ILE A 250 6.68 20.11 2.91
CA ILE A 250 7.45 20.23 1.67
C ILE A 250 6.58 20.72 0.51
N ALA A 251 7.22 21.32 -0.49
CA ALA A 251 6.64 21.54 -1.81
C ALA A 251 7.47 20.84 -2.89
N LEU A 252 6.79 20.16 -3.80
CA LEU A 252 7.37 19.50 -4.96
C LEU A 252 6.96 20.25 -6.22
N GLU A 253 7.92 20.84 -6.91
CA GLU A 253 7.71 21.40 -8.26
C GLU A 253 8.04 20.33 -9.30
N PHE A 254 7.12 20.07 -10.22
CA PHE A 254 7.30 19.10 -11.29
C PHE A 254 7.66 19.77 -12.61
N HIS A 255 8.52 19.12 -13.39
CA HIS A 255 8.95 19.59 -14.70
C HIS A 255 7.80 19.47 -15.72
N PRO A 256 7.46 20.53 -16.48
CA PRO A 256 6.24 20.59 -17.30
C PRO A 256 6.16 19.55 -18.41
N LYS A 257 7.31 19.08 -18.92
CA LYS A 257 7.35 18.10 -20.00
C LYS A 257 7.25 16.67 -19.48
N SER A 258 8.16 16.30 -18.59
CA SER A 258 8.33 14.94 -18.12
C SER A 258 7.54 14.59 -16.87
N GLY A 259 7.14 15.59 -16.08
CA GLY A 259 6.56 15.40 -14.75
C GLY A 259 7.58 14.96 -13.69
N GLN A 260 8.88 15.02 -13.98
CA GLN A 260 9.92 14.70 -12.99
C GLN A 260 10.08 15.82 -11.95
N VAL A 261 10.54 15.48 -10.74
CA VAL A 261 10.79 16.50 -9.71
C VAL A 261 11.89 17.46 -10.20
N ASN A 262 11.55 18.74 -10.25
CA ASN A 262 12.43 19.85 -10.59
C ASN A 262 13.03 20.49 -9.33
N ILE A 263 12.18 20.87 -8.39
CA ILE A 263 12.56 21.58 -7.16
C ILE A 263 11.87 20.90 -5.98
N ILE A 264 12.57 20.86 -4.84
CA ILE A 264 11.98 20.49 -3.55
C ILE A 264 12.24 21.63 -2.56
N ASP A 265 11.17 22.21 -2.02
CA ASP A 265 11.26 23.16 -0.92
C ASP A 265 10.90 22.46 0.39
N TYR A 266 11.83 22.43 1.35
CA TYR A 266 11.58 21.99 2.72
C TYR A 266 11.18 23.21 3.55
N LEU A 267 9.88 23.35 3.79
CA LEU A 267 9.25 24.60 4.22
C LEU A 267 9.66 25.01 5.64
N LYS A 268 9.77 24.04 6.54
CA LYS A 268 10.16 24.29 7.93
C LYS A 268 11.63 24.68 8.04
N GLU A 269 12.47 24.02 7.27
CA GLU A 269 13.92 24.23 7.27
C GLU A 269 14.34 25.43 6.41
N GLY A 270 13.46 25.93 5.55
CA GLY A 270 13.75 27.03 4.63
C GLY A 270 14.80 26.66 3.56
N ILE A 271 14.86 25.37 3.18
CA ILE A 271 15.87 24.86 2.25
C ILE A 271 15.23 24.51 0.91
N ARG A 272 15.81 25.05 -0.16
CA ARG A 272 15.43 24.79 -1.55
C ARG A 272 16.47 23.91 -2.25
N LEU A 273 16.08 22.68 -2.58
CA LEU A 273 16.88 21.77 -3.40
C LEU A 273 16.55 21.97 -4.88
N HIS A 274 17.59 22.14 -5.70
CA HIS A 274 17.42 22.48 -7.11
C HIS A 274 18.67 22.11 -7.93
N ASN A 275 18.50 22.10 -9.25
CA ASN A 275 19.58 22.00 -10.24
C ASN A 275 19.51 23.20 -11.18
N LYS A 276 20.31 24.25 -10.92
CA LYS A 276 20.19 25.56 -11.60
C LYS A 276 20.35 25.47 -13.11
N ASP A 277 21.23 24.59 -13.59
CA ASP A 277 21.57 24.53 -15.02
C ASP A 277 20.64 23.59 -15.79
N ALA A 278 20.28 22.43 -15.23
CA ALA A 278 19.45 21.43 -15.94
C ALA A 278 17.94 21.56 -15.67
N GLY A 279 17.52 22.23 -14.59
CA GLY A 279 16.10 22.42 -14.27
C GLY A 279 15.33 21.12 -13.99
N VAL A 280 16.03 20.04 -13.63
CA VAL A 280 15.45 18.78 -13.13
C VAL A 280 16.44 18.16 -12.15
N ILE A 281 15.95 17.73 -10.98
CA ILE A 281 16.78 17.04 -9.98
C ILE A 281 16.70 15.51 -10.08
N HIS A 282 15.55 14.93 -10.41
CA HIS A 282 15.40 13.48 -10.51
C HIS A 282 15.56 13.02 -11.96
N TRP A 283 16.74 12.51 -12.32
CA TRP A 283 17.06 12.18 -13.71
C TRP A 283 16.63 10.76 -14.11
N ASN A 284 16.80 9.78 -13.23
CA ASN A 284 16.55 8.37 -13.54
C ASN A 284 15.16 7.89 -13.09
N PRO A 285 14.67 6.73 -13.59
CA PRO A 285 15.36 5.67 -14.35
C PRO A 285 15.91 6.08 -15.72
N GLY A 286 16.98 5.43 -16.17
CA GLY A 286 17.62 5.72 -17.47
C GLY A 286 18.53 4.61 -18.00
N CYS A 287 18.79 4.66 -19.31
CA CYS A 287 19.58 3.69 -20.05
C CYS A 287 20.56 4.40 -21.00
N PHE A 288 21.74 3.81 -21.22
CA PHE A 288 22.69 4.28 -22.22
C PHE A 288 23.12 3.17 -23.16
N ILE A 289 22.84 3.40 -24.45
CA ILE A 289 23.31 2.59 -25.58
C ILE A 289 24.18 3.47 -26.48
N PRO A 290 25.45 3.08 -26.74
CA PRO A 290 26.33 3.79 -27.66
C PRO A 290 25.69 3.92 -29.05
N GLY A 291 25.86 5.08 -29.68
CA GLY A 291 25.24 5.39 -30.98
C GLY A 291 23.79 5.89 -30.93
N ILE A 292 23.07 5.73 -29.81
CA ILE A 292 21.71 6.29 -29.61
C ILE A 292 21.73 7.57 -28.73
N ALA A 293 22.65 7.61 -27.75
CA ALA A 293 22.76 8.58 -26.65
C ALA A 293 22.07 8.13 -25.36
N TRP A 294 22.42 8.82 -24.26
CA TRP A 294 21.80 8.60 -22.96
C TRP A 294 20.33 8.97 -23.03
N ASP A 295 19.49 8.10 -22.48
CA ASP A 295 18.07 8.32 -22.42
C ASP A 295 17.52 8.10 -21.00
N HIS A 296 16.67 9.02 -20.60
CA HIS A 296 16.24 9.21 -19.22
C HIS A 296 14.74 9.42 -19.16
N SER A 297 14.15 9.04 -18.04
CA SER A 297 12.77 9.38 -17.70
C SER A 297 12.49 10.90 -17.74
N PHE A 298 13.47 11.77 -17.39
CA PHE A 298 13.28 13.21 -17.48
C PHE A 298 13.25 13.77 -18.91
N ASN A 299 13.73 13.01 -19.90
CA ASN A 299 13.69 13.44 -21.30
C ASN A 299 12.26 13.44 -21.86
N TRP A 300 11.31 12.71 -21.25
CA TRP A 300 9.92 12.65 -21.70
C TRP A 300 9.31 14.03 -21.98
N ASP A 301 8.62 14.13 -23.11
CA ASP A 301 8.05 15.37 -23.63
C ASP A 301 6.94 15.07 -24.65
N PRO A 302 5.71 14.80 -24.19
CA PRO A 302 5.33 14.37 -22.84
C PRO A 302 5.59 12.85 -22.61
N PRO A 303 5.39 12.33 -21.38
CA PRO A 303 5.27 10.89 -21.17
C PRO A 303 4.03 10.33 -21.89
N PRO A 304 4.08 9.11 -22.45
CA PRO A 304 2.95 8.50 -23.16
C PRO A 304 1.69 8.29 -22.32
N SER A 305 1.84 8.01 -21.03
CA SER A 305 0.75 7.91 -20.06
C SER A 305 1.07 8.76 -18.84
N PHE A 306 0.05 9.44 -18.35
CA PHE A 306 0.08 10.27 -17.16
C PHE A 306 -1.23 10.10 -16.40
N GLU A 307 -1.14 9.69 -15.15
CA GLU A 307 -2.25 9.54 -14.22
C GLU A 307 -1.97 10.33 -12.96
N GLU A 308 -3.01 10.94 -12.43
CA GLU A 308 -2.89 11.75 -11.24
C GLU A 308 -4.09 11.57 -10.33
N ARG A 309 -3.82 11.57 -9.03
CA ARG A 309 -4.83 11.55 -7.98
C ARG A 309 -4.46 12.57 -6.93
N ILE A 310 -5.40 13.45 -6.65
CA ILE A 310 -5.29 14.47 -5.61
C ILE A 310 -6.42 14.19 -4.63
N GLY A 311 -6.09 13.94 -3.37
CA GLY A 311 -7.09 13.86 -2.31
C GLY A 311 -6.63 14.58 -1.05
N ASN A 312 -7.35 14.36 0.03
CA ASN A 312 -7.08 14.88 1.36
C ASN A 312 -5.82 14.27 2.00
N LEU A 313 -5.55 12.97 1.79
CA LEU A 313 -4.46 12.25 2.47
C LEU A 313 -3.20 12.13 1.60
N LEU A 314 -3.38 11.78 0.33
CA LEU A 314 -2.33 11.45 -0.62
C LEU A 314 -2.48 12.23 -1.92
N TYR A 315 -1.36 12.78 -2.37
CA TYR A 315 -1.12 13.16 -3.76
C TYR A 315 -0.32 12.05 -4.44
N ILE A 316 -0.81 11.55 -5.57
CA ILE A 316 -0.15 10.51 -6.37
C ILE A 316 -0.05 10.97 -7.82
N ASN A 317 1.15 10.86 -8.38
CA ASN A 317 1.40 11.08 -9.79
C ASN A 317 2.11 9.88 -10.39
N SER A 318 1.62 9.31 -11.49
CA SER A 318 2.21 8.16 -12.16
C SER A 318 2.38 8.43 -13.64
N ARG A 319 3.56 8.09 -14.19
CA ARG A 319 3.87 8.20 -15.62
C ARG A 319 4.41 6.88 -16.12
N ARG A 320 4.02 6.50 -17.34
CA ARG A 320 4.39 5.22 -17.93
C ARG A 320 4.64 5.34 -19.43
N GLY A 321 5.55 4.52 -19.94
CA GLY A 321 5.77 4.37 -21.38
C GLY A 321 7.23 4.04 -21.73
N PRO A 322 7.53 3.86 -23.02
CA PRO A 322 8.92 3.70 -23.46
C PRO A 322 9.75 4.95 -23.21
N LEU A 323 11.06 4.76 -23.02
CA LEU A 323 12.07 5.79 -23.17
C LEU A 323 11.95 6.51 -24.53
N GLN A 324 12.42 7.76 -24.65
CA GLN A 324 12.17 8.57 -25.85
C GLN A 324 12.89 8.06 -27.10
N LYS A 325 14.14 7.66 -26.96
CA LYS A 325 15.05 7.15 -27.99
C LYS A 325 15.18 5.63 -27.92
N ILE A 326 15.21 5.04 -26.72
CA ILE A 326 15.41 3.60 -26.51
C ILE A 326 14.06 2.91 -26.27
N LYS A 327 13.28 2.66 -27.33
CA LYS A 327 11.88 2.16 -27.25
C LYS A 327 11.71 0.75 -26.68
N ASP A 328 12.81 -0.01 -26.63
CA ASP A 328 12.86 -1.35 -26.02
C ASP A 328 12.87 -1.32 -24.50
N VAL A 329 13.08 -0.16 -23.88
CA VAL A 329 13.01 0.02 -22.43
C VAL A 329 11.74 0.81 -22.10
N ASN A 330 10.81 0.14 -21.42
CA ASN A 330 9.64 0.77 -20.81
C ASN A 330 9.96 1.21 -19.40
N LEU A 331 9.42 2.36 -19.00
CA LEU A 331 9.53 2.93 -17.67
C LEU A 331 8.17 3.13 -17.04
N GLU A 332 8.12 3.00 -15.72
CA GLU A 332 7.07 3.57 -14.87
C GLU A 332 7.74 4.39 -13.78
N VAL A 333 7.22 5.59 -13.51
CA VAL A 333 7.72 6.48 -12.44
C VAL A 333 6.51 7.02 -11.70
N LYS A 334 6.40 6.70 -10.41
CA LYS A 334 5.32 7.13 -9.53
C LYS A 334 5.86 7.91 -8.34
N TYR A 335 5.27 9.05 -8.06
CA TYR A 335 5.47 9.80 -6.82
C TYR A 335 4.25 9.72 -5.93
N THR A 336 4.49 9.57 -4.63
CA THR A 336 3.46 9.65 -3.59
C THR A 336 3.91 10.62 -2.52
N LEU A 337 3.06 11.61 -2.22
CA LEU A 337 3.25 12.58 -1.16
C LEU A 337 2.04 12.53 -0.23
N SER A 338 2.26 12.36 1.07
CA SER A 338 1.20 12.45 2.08
C SER A 338 1.03 13.88 2.58
N ALA A 339 -0.14 14.26 3.08
CA ALA A 339 -0.44 15.62 3.54
C ALA A 339 0.51 16.15 4.64
N ASP A 340 1.01 15.25 5.51
CA ASP A 340 1.81 15.63 6.69
C ASP A 340 3.27 15.14 6.65
N SER A 341 3.65 14.38 5.62
CA SER A 341 4.98 13.76 5.53
C SER A 341 6.06 14.79 5.16
N PRO A 342 7.23 14.78 5.83
CA PRO A 342 8.39 15.58 5.45
C PRO A 342 9.24 14.93 4.33
N TYR A 343 8.67 13.94 3.63
CA TYR A 343 9.33 13.17 2.58
C TYR A 343 8.31 12.84 1.49
N PHE A 344 8.81 12.43 0.33
CA PHE A 344 8.01 11.80 -0.71
C PHE A 344 8.57 10.43 -1.06
N ILE A 345 7.70 9.54 -1.52
CA ILE A 345 8.07 8.22 -2.02
C ILE A 345 8.16 8.28 -3.54
N SER A 346 9.25 7.75 -4.08
CA SER A 346 9.40 7.47 -5.49
C SER A 346 9.43 5.98 -5.72
N GLU A 347 8.60 5.50 -6.65
CA GLU A 347 8.65 4.14 -7.18
C GLU A 347 8.97 4.20 -8.66
N THR A 348 9.97 3.42 -9.08
CA THR A 348 10.44 3.39 -10.46
C THR A 348 10.52 1.94 -10.93
N MET A 349 10.13 1.70 -12.17
CA MET A 349 10.21 0.40 -12.83
C MET A 349 10.84 0.57 -14.19
N MET A 350 11.78 -0.31 -14.56
CA MET A 350 12.28 -0.46 -15.92
C MET A 350 12.02 -1.87 -16.40
N SER A 351 11.47 -2.02 -17.61
CA SER A 351 11.20 -3.32 -18.24
C SER A 351 11.78 -3.36 -19.64
N VAL A 352 12.58 -4.40 -19.92
CA VAL A 352 13.30 -4.57 -21.18
C VAL A 352 12.55 -5.52 -22.11
N LYS A 353 12.15 -5.06 -23.29
CA LYS A 353 11.32 -5.82 -24.25
C LYS A 353 12.09 -6.75 -25.16
N ASN A 354 13.31 -6.38 -25.54
CA ASN A 354 14.17 -7.13 -26.45
C ASN A 354 15.57 -7.22 -25.83
N HIS A 355 16.39 -8.18 -26.27
CA HIS A 355 17.79 -8.25 -25.86
C HIS A 355 18.53 -6.94 -26.19
N LEU A 356 19.28 -6.40 -25.21
CA LEU A 356 20.04 -5.16 -25.38
C LEU A 356 21.52 -5.34 -25.04
N GLY A 357 22.38 -4.56 -25.71
CA GLY A 357 23.74 -4.28 -25.26
C GLY A 357 23.81 -2.84 -24.76
N VAL A 358 24.10 -2.65 -23.47
CA VAL A 358 24.06 -1.33 -22.81
C VAL A 358 25.39 -1.00 -22.14
N ILE A 359 25.74 0.27 -22.04
CA ILE A 359 26.82 0.75 -21.16
C ILE A 359 26.30 0.97 -19.75
N ALA A 360 25.05 1.42 -19.63
CA ALA A 360 24.46 1.73 -18.34
C ALA A 360 22.96 1.45 -18.29
N ILE A 361 22.52 0.86 -17.17
CA ILE A 361 21.14 0.95 -16.66
C ILE A 361 21.24 1.55 -15.27
N ARG A 362 20.53 2.64 -15.02
CA ARG A 362 20.64 3.43 -13.78
C ARG A 362 19.27 3.75 -13.17
N ASN A 363 19.24 3.79 -11.85
CA ASN A 363 18.10 4.18 -11.02
C ASN A 363 18.59 5.04 -9.83
N ASP A 364 17.69 5.48 -8.93
CA ASP A 364 18.01 6.27 -7.72
C ASP A 364 19.08 7.35 -7.98
N GLU A 365 18.75 8.31 -8.86
CA GLU A 365 19.66 9.41 -9.24
C GLU A 365 19.06 10.77 -8.90
N MET A 366 19.75 11.50 -8.03
CA MET A 366 19.43 12.89 -7.70
C MET A 366 20.60 13.80 -8.06
N VAL A 367 20.37 14.71 -9.00
CA VAL A 367 21.34 15.69 -9.50
C VAL A 367 21.02 17.06 -8.94
N LEU A 368 21.92 17.59 -8.13
CA LEU A 368 21.71 18.80 -7.35
C LEU A 368 22.81 19.81 -7.64
N HIS A 369 22.51 21.10 -7.50
CA HIS A 369 23.52 22.13 -7.69
C HIS A 369 24.61 22.04 -6.61
N LYS A 370 25.88 22.23 -7.00
CA LYS A 370 27.06 21.95 -6.16
C LYS A 370 27.21 22.87 -4.94
N ASP A 371 26.53 24.02 -4.91
CA ASP A 371 26.55 24.92 -3.75
C ASP A 371 25.71 24.40 -2.57
N LEU A 372 24.88 23.38 -2.81
CA LEU A 372 23.98 22.83 -1.80
C LEU A 372 24.66 21.84 -0.88
N PHE A 373 25.73 21.16 -1.31
CA PHE A 373 26.35 20.06 -0.56
C PHE A 373 27.87 20.03 -0.72
N ASP A 374 28.57 19.63 0.33
CA ASP A 374 30.02 19.54 0.40
C ASP A 374 30.54 18.11 0.66
N SER A 375 29.66 17.21 1.11
CA SER A 375 30.04 15.84 1.51
C SER A 375 29.01 14.81 1.04
N LEU A 376 29.47 13.59 0.73
CA LEU A 376 28.63 12.41 0.63
C LEU A 376 28.55 11.71 1.98
N ILE A 377 27.47 10.98 2.21
CA ILE A 377 27.29 10.20 3.44
C ILE A 377 26.48 8.92 3.19
N TYR A 378 26.82 7.84 3.90
CA TYR A 378 26.00 6.63 3.97
C TYR A 378 26.34 5.83 5.22
N GLN A 379 25.47 4.87 5.58
CA GLN A 379 25.74 3.87 6.60
C GLN A 379 26.14 2.54 5.96
N ASP A 380 27.27 1.98 6.39
CA ASP A 380 27.73 0.67 5.93
C ASP A 380 27.02 -0.50 6.67
N LYS A 381 27.30 -1.74 6.24
CA LYS A 381 26.72 -2.95 6.86
C LYS A 381 27.15 -3.18 8.31
N LYS A 382 28.19 -2.51 8.78
CA LYS A 382 28.67 -2.56 10.17
C LYS A 382 28.08 -1.41 11.00
N ASN A 383 27.05 -0.73 10.47
CA ASN A 383 26.41 0.45 11.05
C ASN A 383 27.35 1.65 11.23
N SER A 384 28.51 1.65 10.58
CA SER A 384 29.45 2.77 10.61
C SER A 384 29.02 3.85 9.63
N ILE A 385 29.06 5.11 10.08
CA ILE A 385 28.78 6.26 9.24
C ILE A 385 30.04 6.59 8.42
N ILE A 386 29.92 6.52 7.11
CA ILE A 386 30.97 6.90 6.17
C ILE A 386 30.58 8.25 5.59
N GLN A 387 31.40 9.27 5.88
CA GLN A 387 31.26 10.61 5.32
C GLN A 387 32.56 11.01 4.65
N MET A 388 32.46 11.53 3.42
CA MET A 388 33.63 11.92 2.62
C MET A 388 33.34 13.24 1.89
N PRO A 389 34.35 14.10 1.66
CA PRO A 389 34.17 15.30 0.83
C PRO A 389 33.73 14.94 -0.59
N LEU A 390 32.82 15.75 -1.16
CA LEU A 390 32.44 15.69 -2.57
C LEU A 390 33.54 16.32 -3.43
N ARG A 391 34.61 15.55 -3.63
CA ARG A 391 35.75 15.96 -4.45
C ARG A 391 36.09 14.86 -5.43
N GLU A 392 36.19 15.25 -6.70
CA GLU A 392 36.63 14.36 -7.78
C GLU A 392 37.94 13.65 -7.40
N LYS A 393 37.95 12.33 -7.58
CA LYS A 393 39.07 11.47 -7.24
C LYS A 393 40.14 11.57 -8.31
N GLU A 394 41.35 11.89 -7.89
CA GLU A 394 42.50 12.00 -8.81
C GLU A 394 42.73 10.68 -9.58
N GLY A 395 42.95 10.79 -10.88
CA GLY A 395 43.16 9.65 -11.78
C GLY A 395 41.88 8.92 -12.21
N TYR A 396 40.70 9.37 -11.77
CA TYR A 396 39.40 8.85 -12.23
C TYR A 396 38.70 9.88 -13.13
N PRO A 397 38.02 9.45 -14.20
CA PRO A 397 37.36 10.37 -15.12
C PRO A 397 36.01 10.88 -14.59
N ASP A 398 35.49 11.88 -15.29
CA ASP A 398 34.07 12.26 -15.29
C ASP A 398 33.51 12.65 -13.91
N GLY A 399 34.33 13.21 -13.01
CA GLY A 399 33.87 13.68 -11.71
C GLY A 399 33.67 12.59 -10.66
N PHE A 400 34.13 11.37 -10.91
CA PHE A 400 33.92 10.25 -9.99
C PHE A 400 34.53 10.53 -8.60
N VAL A 401 33.76 10.28 -7.54
CA VAL A 401 34.18 10.49 -6.14
C VAL A 401 34.36 9.15 -5.42
N HIS A 402 33.27 8.37 -5.32
CA HIS A 402 33.22 7.16 -4.49
C HIS A 402 32.13 6.19 -4.96
N VAL A 403 32.28 4.90 -4.62
CA VAL A 403 31.22 3.89 -4.72
C VAL A 403 30.88 3.36 -3.33
N ALA A 404 29.65 3.60 -2.88
CA ALA A 404 29.10 2.88 -1.74
C ALA A 404 28.56 1.50 -2.18
N PRO A 405 28.53 0.50 -1.29
CA PRO A 405 27.95 -0.81 -1.58
C PRO A 405 26.53 -0.73 -2.16
N ASP A 406 26.12 -1.75 -2.90
CA ASP A 406 24.85 -1.78 -3.63
C ASP A 406 23.61 -1.91 -2.73
N ASP A 407 23.78 -2.42 -1.51
CA ASP A 407 22.73 -2.73 -0.55
C ASP A 407 22.77 -1.87 0.71
N VAL A 408 23.42 -0.70 0.65
CA VAL A 408 23.31 0.30 1.73
C VAL A 408 21.84 0.71 1.94
N SER A 409 21.45 0.85 3.20
CA SER A 409 20.06 1.14 3.59
C SER A 409 19.62 2.55 3.22
N TRP A 410 20.54 3.51 3.28
CA TRP A 410 20.33 4.87 2.84
C TRP A 410 21.67 5.51 2.44
N VAL A 411 21.57 6.52 1.57
CA VAL A 411 22.67 7.39 1.13
C VAL A 411 22.24 8.83 1.20
N GLY A 412 23.18 9.77 1.18
CA GLY A 412 22.84 11.18 1.11
C GLY A 412 23.99 12.09 0.72
N LEU A 413 23.63 13.36 0.58
CA LEU A 413 24.55 14.49 0.44
C LEU A 413 24.34 15.43 1.62
N VAL A 414 25.43 16.02 2.12
CA VAL A 414 25.46 16.80 3.34
C VAL A 414 26.00 18.20 3.06
N ASN A 415 25.37 19.18 3.70
CA ASN A 415 25.92 20.52 3.88
C ASN A 415 26.40 20.63 5.33
N SER A 416 27.71 20.52 5.53
CA SER A 416 28.33 20.59 6.85
C SER A 416 28.23 21.97 7.48
N GLN A 417 28.22 23.04 6.66
CA GLN A 417 28.15 24.42 7.15
C GLN A 417 26.76 24.78 7.66
N LYS A 418 25.71 24.32 6.98
CA LYS A 418 24.31 24.56 7.34
C LYS A 418 23.68 23.41 8.15
N ASN A 419 24.47 22.38 8.44
CA ASN A 419 24.11 21.23 9.28
C ASN A 419 22.83 20.49 8.85
N TYR A 420 22.68 20.19 7.55
CA TYR A 420 21.59 19.37 7.03
C TYR A 420 22.09 18.34 6.01
N GLY A 421 21.32 17.28 5.81
CA GLY A 421 21.54 16.31 4.74
C GLY A 421 20.25 16.00 3.97
N PHE A 422 20.41 15.67 2.70
CA PHE A 422 19.34 15.14 1.84
C PHE A 422 19.63 13.67 1.54
N PHE A 423 18.66 12.81 1.81
CA PHE A 423 18.84 11.36 1.89
C PHE A 423 17.86 10.61 1.00
N SER A 424 18.32 9.50 0.42
CA SER A 424 17.52 8.44 -0.19
C SER A 424 17.49 7.24 0.75
N LEU A 425 16.30 6.84 1.21
CA LEU A 425 16.07 5.65 2.04
C LEU A 425 15.52 4.54 1.16
N ARG A 426 16.23 3.42 1.07
CA ARG A 426 15.90 2.32 0.14
C ARG A 426 14.95 1.34 0.77
N ILE A 427 13.68 1.45 0.41
CA ILE A 427 12.59 0.67 0.98
C ILE A 427 12.58 -0.73 0.37
N ASP A 428 12.53 -0.81 -0.96
CA ASP A 428 12.42 -2.07 -1.68
C ASP A 428 13.06 -1.97 -3.07
N TYR A 429 13.50 -3.11 -3.62
CA TYR A 429 13.99 -3.20 -4.98
C TYR A 429 13.86 -4.63 -5.52
N VAL A 430 13.65 -4.75 -6.84
CA VAL A 430 13.63 -6.05 -7.53
C VAL A 430 14.48 -5.96 -8.78
N ASN A 431 15.45 -6.85 -8.91
CA ASN A 431 16.24 -7.03 -10.12
C ASN A 431 16.04 -8.48 -10.58
N SER A 432 15.17 -8.70 -11.57
CA SER A 432 14.75 -10.06 -11.92
C SER A 432 14.60 -10.28 -13.42
N ASN A 433 14.73 -11.53 -13.82
CA ASN A 433 14.36 -12.03 -15.13
C ASN A 433 13.90 -13.48 -14.97
N LEU A 434 12.67 -13.79 -15.41
CA LEU A 434 12.12 -15.14 -15.32
C LEU A 434 12.46 -16.02 -16.54
N ARG A 435 13.01 -15.43 -17.60
CA ARG A 435 13.36 -16.09 -18.86
C ARG A 435 14.85 -16.41 -18.99
N ALA A 436 15.68 -15.81 -18.15
CA ALA A 436 17.13 -16.05 -18.10
C ALA A 436 17.53 -16.55 -16.71
N SER A 437 18.53 -17.43 -16.64
CA SER A 437 19.08 -17.88 -15.38
C SER A 437 20.03 -16.84 -14.77
N GLY A 438 20.06 -16.78 -13.44
CA GLY A 438 21.00 -15.98 -12.67
C GLY A 438 20.71 -14.48 -12.62
N THR A 439 21.64 -13.74 -12.01
CA THR A 439 21.64 -12.28 -11.97
C THR A 439 22.50 -11.73 -13.10
N TRP A 440 22.02 -10.67 -13.73
CA TRP A 440 22.72 -9.98 -14.82
C TRP A 440 23.33 -8.66 -14.40
N LEU A 441 23.28 -8.32 -13.10
CA LEU A 441 23.86 -7.08 -12.55
C LEU A 441 25.36 -7.00 -12.86
N ASN A 442 25.84 -5.80 -13.15
CA ASN A 442 27.24 -5.55 -13.46
C ASN A 442 27.72 -4.29 -12.74
N LYS A 443 28.66 -4.48 -11.82
CA LYS A 443 29.20 -3.44 -10.92
C LYS A 443 28.10 -2.59 -10.23
N PRO A 444 27.06 -3.23 -9.65
CA PRO A 444 26.04 -2.48 -8.93
C PRO A 444 26.66 -1.78 -7.73
N GLY A 445 26.10 -0.63 -7.36
CA GLY A 445 26.62 0.20 -6.28
C GLY A 445 25.92 1.55 -6.26
N THR A 446 26.29 2.42 -5.33
CA THR A 446 25.88 3.84 -5.37
C THR A 446 27.08 4.68 -5.69
N TYR A 447 27.08 5.32 -6.85
CA TYR A 447 28.19 6.09 -7.35
C TYR A 447 27.94 7.55 -7.06
N PHE A 448 28.92 8.21 -6.46
CA PHE A 448 28.90 9.64 -6.18
C PHE A 448 29.79 10.37 -7.16
N TYR A 449 29.31 11.50 -7.64
CA TYR A 449 29.98 12.32 -8.64
C TYR A 449 29.94 13.79 -8.24
N ALA A 450 31.08 14.46 -8.43
CA ALA A 450 31.27 15.89 -8.27
C ALA A 450 32.25 16.40 -9.35
N PRO A 451 31.81 16.52 -10.62
CA PRO A 451 32.68 16.94 -11.71
C PRO A 451 33.30 18.32 -11.46
N SER A 452 34.63 18.42 -11.54
CA SER A 452 35.34 19.68 -11.24
C SER A 452 34.96 20.82 -12.19
N ASN A 453 34.63 20.50 -13.45
CA ASN A 453 34.13 21.46 -14.45
C ASN A 453 32.60 21.64 -14.41
N GLY A 454 31.91 20.89 -13.55
CA GLY A 454 30.46 20.94 -13.38
C GLY A 454 30.02 21.95 -12.33
N LYS A 455 28.72 22.23 -12.34
CA LYS A 455 28.01 23.01 -11.31
C LYS A 455 27.03 22.14 -10.52
N TYR A 456 27.17 20.84 -10.61
CA TYR A 456 26.29 19.87 -9.99
C TYR A 456 27.08 18.78 -9.28
N VAL A 457 26.44 18.18 -8.29
CA VAL A 457 26.85 16.97 -7.59
C VAL A 457 25.69 16.00 -7.60
N TYR A 458 25.97 14.70 -7.61
CA TYR A 458 24.91 13.72 -7.65
C TYR A 458 25.34 12.38 -7.08
N TRP A 459 24.35 11.60 -6.68
CA TRP A 459 24.49 10.15 -6.59
C TRP A 459 23.66 9.49 -7.67
N VAL A 460 24.03 8.27 -8.02
CA VAL A 460 23.26 7.40 -8.88
C VAL A 460 23.47 5.95 -8.50
N ARG A 461 22.43 5.12 -8.59
CA ARG A 461 22.52 3.67 -8.45
C ARG A 461 22.50 2.99 -9.82
N PRO A 462 23.66 2.74 -10.44
CA PRO A 462 23.70 1.88 -11.59
C PRO A 462 23.47 0.41 -11.20
N LEU A 463 22.73 -0.29 -12.06
CA LEU A 463 22.43 -1.72 -11.97
C LEU A 463 23.32 -2.52 -12.93
N LEU A 464 23.64 -1.90 -14.07
CA LEU A 464 24.62 -2.34 -15.05
C LEU A 464 25.52 -1.15 -15.36
N TYR A 465 26.83 -1.29 -15.24
CA TYR A 465 27.72 -0.14 -15.42
C TYR A 465 29.12 -0.48 -15.88
N THR A 466 29.43 -0.09 -17.11
CA THR A 466 30.81 -0.08 -17.60
C THR A 466 31.37 1.34 -17.72
N TRP A 467 30.52 2.38 -17.63
CA TRP A 467 30.89 3.79 -17.83
C TRP A 467 31.95 4.33 -16.85
N SER A 468 31.79 4.06 -15.55
CA SER A 468 32.69 4.62 -14.50
C SER A 468 34.10 4.06 -14.52
N ASP A 469 34.31 2.94 -15.20
CA ASP A 469 35.63 2.35 -15.36
C ASP A 469 36.12 2.65 -16.77
N TYR A 470 37.04 3.62 -16.85
CA TYR A 470 37.59 4.12 -18.10
C TYR A 470 38.10 3.01 -19.02
N THR A 471 38.66 1.93 -18.46
CA THR A 471 39.23 0.82 -19.24
C THR A 471 38.14 -0.06 -19.86
N THR A 472 36.94 -0.08 -19.27
CA THR A 472 35.80 -0.87 -19.75
C THR A 472 34.68 -0.03 -20.36
N ARG A 473 34.80 1.30 -20.42
CA ARG A 473 33.70 2.22 -20.78
C ARG A 473 33.08 2.04 -22.16
N ASN A 474 33.77 1.32 -23.05
CA ASN A 474 33.30 1.00 -24.40
C ASN A 474 32.74 -0.43 -24.51
N LEU A 475 32.74 -1.20 -23.42
CA LEU A 475 32.22 -2.57 -23.39
C LEU A 475 30.74 -2.56 -23.05
N LEU A 476 29.95 -3.23 -23.89
CA LEU A 476 28.52 -3.42 -23.66
C LEU A 476 28.28 -4.56 -22.66
N THR A 477 27.35 -4.33 -21.74
CA THR A 477 26.76 -5.37 -20.90
C THR A 477 25.48 -5.88 -21.58
N PHE A 478 25.34 -7.19 -21.69
CA PHE A 478 24.13 -7.80 -22.24
C PHE A 478 22.98 -7.76 -21.22
N VAL A 479 21.80 -7.37 -21.68
CA VAL A 479 20.57 -7.33 -20.89
C VAL A 479 19.55 -8.24 -21.54
N PRO A 480 19.14 -9.33 -20.89
CA PRO A 480 18.18 -10.24 -21.49
C PRO A 480 16.79 -9.59 -21.65
N GLU A 481 16.06 -9.99 -22.69
CA GLU A 481 14.64 -9.69 -22.82
C GLU A 481 13.87 -10.14 -21.57
N GLY A 482 12.88 -9.36 -21.16
CA GLY A 482 12.07 -9.62 -19.97
C GLY A 482 12.73 -9.22 -18.66
N SER A 483 13.90 -8.55 -18.69
CA SER A 483 14.54 -8.04 -17.48
C SER A 483 13.71 -6.91 -16.88
N VAL A 484 13.55 -6.95 -15.56
CA VAL A 484 12.78 -5.99 -14.78
C VAL A 484 13.62 -5.44 -13.63
N PHE A 485 13.63 -4.12 -13.49
CA PHE A 485 14.34 -3.38 -12.44
C PHE A 485 13.36 -2.43 -11.73
N TYR A 486 12.99 -2.76 -10.50
CA TYR A 486 12.11 -1.98 -9.63
C TYR A 486 12.91 -1.34 -8.49
N GLU A 487 12.58 -0.10 -8.12
CA GLU A 487 13.01 0.51 -6.87
C GLU A 487 11.91 1.34 -6.22
N LYS A 488 11.90 1.32 -4.89
CA LYS A 488 11.07 2.17 -4.04
C LYS A 488 11.96 2.88 -3.02
N ASN A 489 12.03 4.21 -3.11
CA ASN A 489 12.87 5.04 -2.27
C ASN A 489 12.05 6.16 -1.62
N ALA A 490 12.34 6.49 -0.36
CA ALA A 490 11.87 7.73 0.26
C ALA A 490 12.97 8.79 0.21
N TYR A 491 12.61 10.01 -0.17
CA TYR A 491 13.55 11.14 -0.19
C TYR A 491 13.19 12.15 0.89
N ILE A 492 14.14 12.47 1.75
CA ILE A 492 13.94 13.29 2.95
C ILE A 492 15.14 14.21 3.20
N LEU A 493 14.89 15.41 3.73
CA LEU A 493 15.91 16.27 4.30
C LEU A 493 15.81 16.26 5.82
N LEU A 494 16.94 16.13 6.49
CA LEU A 494 17.02 16.18 7.95
C LEU A 494 18.16 17.11 8.40
N PRO A 495 17.99 17.81 9.53
CA PRO A 495 19.11 18.38 10.28
C PRO A 495 20.06 17.26 10.74
N LEU A 496 21.36 17.55 10.77
CA LEU A 496 22.39 16.61 11.23
C LEU A 496 22.61 16.74 12.73
N THR A 497 21.62 16.30 13.51
CA THR A 497 21.73 16.11 14.96
C THR A 497 22.41 14.78 15.28
N GLU A 498 22.96 14.59 16.49
CA GLU A 498 23.67 13.34 16.83
C GLU A 498 22.85 12.06 16.57
N ASP A 499 21.53 12.13 16.72
CA ASP A 499 20.57 11.05 16.51
C ASP A 499 20.03 10.94 15.05
N PHE A 500 20.54 11.71 14.09
CA PHE A 500 20.04 11.68 12.71
C PHE A 500 20.11 10.27 12.07
N PRO A 501 21.16 9.44 12.29
CA PRO A 501 21.19 8.09 11.71
C PRO A 501 20.08 7.22 12.26
N ASP A 502 19.79 7.33 13.56
CA ASP A 502 18.72 6.56 14.21
C ASP A 502 17.33 7.00 13.72
N LYS A 503 17.14 8.29 13.45
CA LYS A 503 15.92 8.80 12.79
C LYS A 503 15.73 8.20 11.40
N LEU A 504 16.78 8.17 10.57
CA LEU A 504 16.74 7.56 9.24
C LEU A 504 16.45 6.06 9.32
N ASN A 505 17.12 5.36 10.22
CA ASN A 505 16.96 3.92 10.43
C ASN A 505 15.58 3.57 10.96
N THR A 506 15.07 4.32 11.93
CA THR A 506 13.71 4.14 12.47
C THR A 506 12.67 4.37 11.39
N LEU A 507 12.80 5.45 10.60
CA LEU A 507 11.89 5.74 9.49
C LEU A 507 11.93 4.63 8.43
N LEU A 508 13.13 4.14 8.08
CA LEU A 508 13.28 3.05 7.14
C LEU A 508 12.68 1.73 7.66
N GLN A 509 12.84 1.42 8.94
CA GLN A 509 12.19 0.26 9.56
C GLN A 509 10.67 0.35 9.47
N LYS A 510 10.10 1.55 9.68
CA LYS A 510 8.66 1.78 9.49
C LYS A 510 8.23 1.52 8.05
N PHE A 511 8.98 2.00 7.05
CA PHE A 511 8.66 1.77 5.65
C PHE A 511 8.78 0.31 5.20
N LYS A 512 9.78 -0.41 5.70
CA LYS A 512 10.00 -1.83 5.37
C LYS A 512 9.01 -2.75 6.07
N ASN A 513 8.42 -2.29 7.18
CA ASN A 513 7.44 -3.02 7.95
C ASN A 513 6.20 -2.12 8.15
N PRO A 514 5.43 -1.85 7.08
CA PRO A 514 4.22 -1.05 7.18
C PRO A 514 3.21 -1.76 8.09
N ILE A 515 2.25 -1.00 8.64
CA ILE A 515 1.11 -1.56 9.37
C ILE A 515 0.44 -2.66 8.54
N ARG A 516 0.21 -3.83 9.15
CA ARG A 516 -0.39 -4.97 8.47
C ARG A 516 -1.92 -4.89 8.53
N ILE A 517 -2.58 -5.01 7.38
CA ILE A 517 -4.06 -5.03 7.25
C ILE A 517 -4.50 -6.33 6.56
N TYR A 518 -5.41 -7.11 7.16
CA TYR A 518 -5.80 -8.45 6.67
C TYR A 518 -7.06 -9.07 7.30
#